data_AF-A0A3D1N1N4-F1
#
_entry.id   AF-A0A3D1N1N4-F1
#
_cell.length_a   1.000
_cell.length_b   1.000
_cell.length_c   1.000
_cell.angle_alpha   90.00
_cell.angle_beta   90.00
_cell.angle_gamma   90.00
#
_symmetry.space_group_name_H-M   'P 1'
#
loop_
_entity.id
_entity.type
_entity.pdbx_description
1 polymer ?
#
loop_
_entity_poly.entity_id
_entity_poly.type
_entity_poly.pdbx_seq_one_letter_code
_entity_poly.pdbx_strand_id
1 'polypeptide(L)'
;MKGYRVFTLSLALLSGFFILTLHLSSQWADKLIIYPAGRDLPRFQSSDEEEEDSAQEGQEETEEEEESPRPSRKEKGTAQRIRHENGTLDARYNFINFNRDRLTISFSITEKDYRTYLAGYGYSETELSNLTQWRNATRQKEWAKAVAKGGEAAGKEALTAVEWEYKVRLNELFRSRGLELLPGNIIICDIPAIVKRNIPFLKPMALAFQKISEARGYGPEETVGAALSMAQTALRYKIPPMIEGSLHTGGLLPPGRALLSGWGDCDTKTALVASILGNWSGMRLVGISVPDHYLMAIRRIPAKGDLFVRYDGLEYVLIEPAGPAWLEPGAVGTATSALLQGSEGYKIEPFF
;
A
#
# COMPACT_ATOMS: atom_id res chain seq x y z
N MET A 1 49.67 -45.81 -14.43
CA MET A 1 48.56 -45.90 -13.44
C MET A 1 48.51 -44.75 -12.42
N LYS A 2 49.08 -43.55 -12.66
CA LYS A 2 48.98 -42.39 -11.74
C LYS A 2 48.04 -41.26 -12.22
N GLY A 3 47.56 -41.30 -13.47
CA GLY A 3 46.74 -40.23 -14.06
C GLY A 3 45.24 -40.25 -13.73
N TYR A 4 44.69 -41.39 -13.30
CA TYR A 4 43.24 -41.54 -13.06
C TYR A 4 42.75 -41.06 -11.67
N ARG A 5 43.67 -40.89 -10.69
CA ARG A 5 43.31 -40.44 -9.34
C ARG A 5 43.21 -38.92 -9.20
N VAL A 6 43.89 -38.15 -10.04
CA VAL A 6 43.84 -36.68 -9.97
C VAL A 6 42.56 -36.14 -10.62
N PHE A 7 42.06 -36.81 -11.67
CA PHE A 7 40.85 -36.38 -12.39
C PHE A 7 39.56 -36.57 -11.57
N THR A 8 39.50 -37.59 -10.71
CA THR A 8 38.34 -37.90 -9.88
C THR A 8 38.21 -36.95 -8.67
N LEU A 9 39.34 -36.48 -8.11
CA LEU A 9 39.35 -35.50 -7.02
C LEU A 9 38.91 -34.09 -7.48
N SER A 10 39.29 -33.68 -8.70
CA SER A 10 38.88 -32.38 -9.26
C SER A 10 37.38 -32.33 -9.60
N LEU A 11 36.79 -33.45 -10.05
CA LEU A 11 35.35 -33.53 -10.36
C LEU A 11 34.48 -33.49 -9.09
N ALA A 12 34.97 -34.07 -7.99
CA ALA A 12 34.29 -34.05 -6.68
C ALA A 12 34.33 -32.65 -6.03
N LEU A 13 35.43 -31.91 -6.18
CA LEU A 13 35.55 -30.53 -5.70
C LEU A 13 34.66 -29.55 -6.49
N LEU A 14 34.54 -29.72 -7.80
CA LEU A 14 33.66 -28.90 -8.66
C LEU A 14 32.17 -29.14 -8.38
N SER A 15 31.78 -30.39 -8.07
CA SER A 15 30.40 -30.72 -7.70
C SER A 15 30.04 -30.23 -6.29
N GLY A 16 30.97 -30.28 -5.33
CA GLY A 16 30.79 -29.71 -3.99
C GLY A 16 30.58 -28.19 -3.98
N PHE A 17 31.31 -27.44 -4.82
CA PHE A 17 31.12 -25.99 -4.96
C PHE A 17 29.79 -25.62 -5.65
N PHE A 18 29.31 -26.46 -6.57
CA PHE A 18 28.00 -26.30 -7.21
C PHE A 18 26.83 -26.51 -6.24
N ILE A 19 26.93 -27.49 -5.34
CA ILE A 19 25.91 -27.73 -4.31
C ILE A 19 25.90 -26.59 -3.28
N LEU A 20 27.08 -26.09 -2.86
CA LEU A 20 27.17 -24.99 -1.89
C LEU A 20 26.62 -23.67 -2.45
N THR A 21 26.86 -23.37 -3.73
CA THR A 21 26.35 -22.15 -4.38
C THR A 21 24.85 -22.22 -4.70
N LEU A 22 24.32 -23.40 -5.07
CA LEU A 22 22.88 -23.61 -5.17
C LEU A 22 22.20 -23.44 -3.81
N HIS A 23 22.79 -23.96 -2.73
CA HIS A 23 22.25 -23.85 -1.37
C HIS A 23 22.29 -22.41 -0.82
N LEU A 24 23.34 -21.64 -1.10
CA LEU A 24 23.41 -20.21 -0.74
C LEU A 24 22.43 -19.35 -1.55
N SER A 25 22.11 -19.74 -2.78
CA SER A 25 21.16 -19.02 -3.64
C SER A 25 19.69 -19.37 -3.36
N SER A 26 19.39 -20.59 -2.87
CA SER A 26 18.06 -20.98 -2.40
C SER A 26 17.74 -20.29 -1.06
N GLN A 27 18.72 -20.23 -0.16
CA GLN A 27 18.60 -19.50 1.10
C GLN A 27 18.35 -17.99 0.94
N TRP A 28 18.55 -17.40 -0.25
CA TRP A 28 18.27 -15.98 -0.48
C TRP A 28 16.80 -15.74 -0.90
N ALA A 29 16.21 -16.65 -1.67
CA ALA A 29 14.78 -16.64 -1.99
C ALA A 29 13.94 -17.02 -0.77
N ASP A 30 14.44 -17.94 0.06
CA ASP A 30 13.84 -18.31 1.37
C ASP A 30 13.92 -17.17 2.41
N LYS A 31 14.63 -16.07 2.11
CA LYS A 31 14.78 -14.87 2.95
C LYS A 31 14.00 -13.66 2.43
N LEU A 32 13.12 -13.83 1.44
CA LEU A 32 12.19 -12.75 1.09
C LEU A 32 11.21 -12.57 2.24
N ILE A 33 11.30 -11.42 2.92
CA ILE A 33 10.39 -11.07 4.00
C ILE A 33 9.36 -10.12 3.41
N ILE A 34 8.12 -10.59 3.29
CA ILE A 34 7.00 -9.74 2.91
C ILE A 34 6.59 -9.00 4.17
N TYR A 35 6.81 -7.69 4.19
CA TYR A 35 6.47 -6.88 5.34
C TYR A 35 5.05 -6.31 5.23
N PRO A 36 4.30 -6.30 6.35
CA PRO A 36 4.71 -6.74 7.68
C PRO A 36 4.68 -8.27 7.88
N ALA A 37 5.78 -8.83 8.41
CA ALA A 37 5.89 -10.24 8.75
C ALA A 37 5.46 -10.49 10.21
N GLY A 38 4.49 -11.37 10.42
CA GLY A 38 4.33 -12.11 11.68
C GLY A 38 4.08 -11.30 12.96
N ARG A 39 3.52 -10.09 12.88
CA ARG A 39 2.93 -9.44 14.05
C ARG A 39 1.42 -9.41 13.86
N ASP A 40 0.70 -10.12 14.72
CA ASP A 40 -0.63 -9.67 15.12
C ASP A 40 -0.40 -8.30 15.74
N LEU A 41 -0.62 -7.26 14.93
CA LEU A 41 -0.47 -5.89 15.37
C LEU A 41 -1.67 -5.60 16.28
N PRO A 42 -1.48 -5.24 17.56
CA PRO A 42 -2.51 -4.51 18.28
C PRO A 42 -2.59 -3.11 17.64
N ARG A 43 -3.27 -3.02 16.49
CA ARG A 43 -3.67 -1.74 15.94
C ARG A 43 -4.86 -1.31 16.76
N PHE A 44 -4.58 -0.50 17.78
CA PHE A 44 -5.61 0.20 18.53
C PHE A 44 -6.52 0.88 17.50
N GLN A 45 -7.74 0.38 17.38
CA GLN A 45 -8.81 1.24 16.92
C GLN A 45 -8.82 2.37 17.94
N SER A 46 -8.41 3.58 17.55
CA SER A 46 -8.77 4.77 18.30
C SER A 46 -10.27 5.02 18.06
N SER A 47 -11.09 4.07 18.52
CA SER A 47 -12.41 4.36 19.03
C SER A 47 -12.34 3.88 20.46
N ASP A 48 -12.40 4.83 21.37
CA ASP A 48 -12.20 4.70 22.81
C ASP A 48 -12.79 3.42 23.40
N GLU A 49 -12.10 2.99 24.45
CA GLU A 49 -12.28 1.81 25.30
C GLU A 49 -13.74 1.37 25.49
N GLU A 50 -13.96 0.05 25.48
CA GLU A 50 -15.17 -0.55 26.04
C GLU A 50 -15.20 -0.26 27.55
N GLU A 51 -15.92 0.79 27.97
CA GLU A 51 -16.40 0.92 29.34
C GLU A 51 -17.36 -0.24 29.63
N GLU A 52 -16.90 -1.24 30.39
CA GLU A 52 -17.79 -2.17 31.08
C GLU A 52 -18.38 -1.48 32.32
N ASP A 53 -19.71 -1.44 32.33
CA ASP A 53 -20.57 -1.06 33.45
C ASP A 53 -20.09 -1.64 34.79
N SER A 54 -19.74 -0.77 35.74
CA SER A 54 -20.00 -1.06 37.14
C SER A 54 -20.55 0.19 37.83
N ALA A 55 -21.82 0.12 38.16
CA ALA A 55 -22.50 1.10 38.98
C ALA A 55 -21.90 1.10 40.40
N GLN A 56 -21.47 2.26 40.89
CA GLN A 56 -21.52 2.56 42.32
C GLN A 56 -21.59 4.06 42.59
N GLU A 57 -22.49 4.40 43.52
CA GLU A 57 -22.85 5.72 44.00
C GLU A 57 -21.70 6.47 44.69
N GLY A 58 -21.69 7.81 44.58
CA GLY A 58 -20.91 8.68 45.47
C GLY A 58 -20.70 10.10 44.93
N GLN A 59 -21.25 11.10 45.63
CA GLN A 59 -21.10 12.53 45.39
C GLN A 59 -19.67 13.03 45.64
N GLU A 60 -19.19 14.02 44.87
CA GLU A 60 -18.82 15.38 45.37
C GLU A 60 -18.31 16.27 44.21
N GLU A 61 -18.60 17.57 44.34
CA GLU A 61 -18.36 18.65 43.39
C GLU A 61 -16.89 19.10 43.36
N THR A 62 -16.33 19.38 42.17
CA THR A 62 -15.37 20.47 41.96
C THR A 62 -15.36 20.88 40.49
N GLU A 63 -15.53 22.19 40.26
CA GLU A 63 -15.42 22.88 38.98
C GLU A 63 -13.95 23.00 38.56
N GLU A 64 -13.61 22.64 37.32
CA GLU A 64 -12.47 23.19 36.58
C GLU A 64 -12.70 22.97 35.06
N GLU A 65 -12.80 24.08 34.33
CA GLU A 65 -12.90 24.15 32.87
C GLU A 65 -11.53 23.86 32.25
N GLU A 66 -11.36 22.79 31.46
CA GLU A 66 -10.27 22.72 30.46
C GLU A 66 -10.63 21.81 29.26
N GLU A 67 -10.66 22.46 28.09
CA GLU A 67 -10.71 22.00 26.69
C GLU A 67 -10.88 20.49 26.41
N SER A 68 -12.13 20.04 26.31
CA SER A 68 -12.49 18.66 25.95
C SER A 68 -12.16 18.31 24.47
N PRO A 69 -11.51 17.17 24.17
CA PRO A 69 -11.35 16.67 22.81
C PRO A 69 -12.72 16.30 22.20
N ARG A 70 -12.97 16.70 20.94
CA ARG A 70 -14.24 16.42 20.26
C ARG A 70 -14.43 14.90 20.12
N PRO A 71 -15.54 14.32 20.63
CA PRO A 71 -15.75 12.88 20.59
C PRO A 71 -15.99 12.37 19.16
N SER A 72 -15.37 11.24 18.81
CA SER A 72 -15.56 10.57 17.52
C SER A 72 -16.99 9.99 17.44
N ARG A 73 -17.86 10.61 16.65
CA ARG A 73 -19.27 10.23 16.57
C ARG A 73 -19.49 9.20 15.44
N LYS A 74 -19.92 7.98 15.78
CA LYS A 74 -20.41 6.98 14.80
C LYS A 74 -21.79 7.41 14.27
N GLU A 75 -21.82 8.15 13.17
CA GLU A 75 -23.06 8.61 12.52
C GLU A 75 -23.90 7.45 11.95
N LYS A 76 -25.16 7.33 12.39
CA LYS A 76 -26.18 6.47 11.76
C LYS A 76 -26.55 7.03 10.38
N GLY A 77 -25.93 6.53 9.31
CA GLY A 77 -26.25 7.03 7.97
C GLY A 77 -25.42 6.51 6.81
N THR A 78 -24.45 5.62 7.05
CA THR A 78 -23.62 5.03 6.00
C THR A 78 -24.12 3.65 5.60
N ALA A 79 -24.11 3.36 4.30
CA ALA A 79 -24.48 2.06 3.78
C ALA A 79 -23.75 1.80 2.46
N GLN A 80 -23.20 0.60 2.32
CA GLN A 80 -22.63 0.14 1.06
C GLN A 80 -23.43 -1.04 0.50
N ARG A 81 -23.54 -1.12 -0.83
CA ARG A 81 -24.14 -2.23 -1.54
C ARG A 81 -23.21 -2.66 -2.66
N ILE A 82 -22.77 -3.90 -2.61
CA ILE A 82 -21.90 -4.53 -3.61
C ILE A 82 -22.70 -5.65 -4.28
N ARG A 83 -22.68 -5.70 -5.61
CA ARG A 83 -23.42 -6.66 -6.42
C ARG A 83 -22.56 -7.18 -7.54
N HIS A 84 -22.79 -8.44 -7.87
CA HIS A 84 -22.16 -9.14 -8.98
C HIS A 84 -23.32 -9.68 -9.83
N GLU A 85 -23.67 -8.98 -10.90
CA GLU A 85 -24.84 -9.31 -11.71
C GLU A 85 -24.48 -9.14 -13.20
N ASN A 86 -24.90 -10.09 -14.04
CA ASN A 86 -24.74 -10.01 -15.50
C ASN A 86 -23.30 -9.72 -15.99
N GLY A 87 -22.28 -10.28 -15.33
CA GLY A 87 -20.88 -10.07 -15.68
C GLY A 87 -20.34 -8.68 -15.35
N THR A 88 -21.05 -7.91 -14.50
CA THR A 88 -20.63 -6.60 -13.99
C THR A 88 -20.52 -6.66 -12.47
N LEU A 89 -19.49 -6.00 -11.94
CA LEU A 89 -19.35 -5.73 -10.52
C LEU A 89 -19.75 -4.29 -10.26
N ASP A 90 -20.68 -4.10 -9.34
CA ASP A 90 -21.23 -2.80 -8.97
C ASP A 90 -21.07 -2.55 -7.48
N ALA A 91 -20.59 -1.36 -7.14
CA ALA A 91 -20.54 -0.85 -5.78
C ALA A 91 -21.32 0.47 -5.70
N ARG A 92 -22.16 0.61 -4.67
CA ARG A 92 -22.84 1.85 -4.33
C ARG A 92 -22.57 2.19 -2.87
N TYR A 93 -22.15 3.42 -2.63
CA TYR A 93 -21.83 3.97 -1.33
C TYR A 93 -22.80 5.10 -1.01
N ASN A 94 -23.46 5.02 0.14
CA ASN A 94 -24.24 6.09 0.73
C ASN A 94 -23.54 6.52 2.01
N PHE A 95 -23.31 7.81 2.16
CA PHE A 95 -22.56 8.35 3.30
C PHE A 95 -22.94 9.81 3.56
N ILE A 96 -22.43 10.34 4.66
CA ILE A 96 -22.60 11.73 5.06
C ILE A 96 -21.23 12.40 4.95
N ASN A 97 -21.14 13.51 4.22
CA ASN A 97 -19.91 14.30 4.15
C ASN A 97 -19.78 15.26 5.35
N PHE A 98 -18.68 16.00 5.44
CA PHE A 98 -18.45 16.95 6.54
C PHE A 98 -19.46 18.10 6.59
N ASN A 99 -20.08 18.44 5.46
CA ASN A 99 -21.18 19.40 5.38
C ASN A 99 -22.53 18.83 5.88
N ARG A 100 -22.55 17.58 6.34
CA ARG A 100 -23.74 16.81 6.75
C ARG A 100 -24.73 16.52 5.62
N ASP A 101 -24.29 16.62 4.37
CA ASP A 101 -25.08 16.21 3.22
C ASP A 101 -25.02 14.69 3.03
N ARG A 102 -26.18 14.11 2.71
CA ARG A 102 -26.27 12.70 2.31
C ARG A 102 -25.90 12.57 0.84
N LEU A 103 -24.82 11.84 0.58
CA LEU A 103 -24.27 11.62 -0.75
C LEU A 103 -24.37 10.15 -1.15
N THR A 104 -24.51 9.93 -2.46
CA THR A 104 -24.45 8.60 -3.07
C THR A 104 -23.45 8.61 -4.22
N ILE A 105 -22.51 7.67 -4.19
CA ILE A 105 -21.56 7.43 -5.28
C ILE A 105 -21.65 5.97 -5.71
N SER A 106 -21.50 5.71 -7.01
CA SER A 106 -21.46 4.37 -7.57
C SER A 106 -20.19 4.16 -8.39
N PHE A 107 -19.66 2.94 -8.34
CA PHE A 107 -18.55 2.45 -9.16
C PHE A 107 -18.95 1.14 -9.80
N SER A 108 -18.66 0.97 -11.08
CA SER A 108 -19.03 -0.22 -11.84
C SER A 108 -17.95 -0.60 -12.82
N ILE A 109 -17.71 -1.90 -13.01
CA ILE A 109 -16.74 -2.43 -13.97
C ILE A 109 -17.16 -3.82 -14.45
N THR A 110 -16.83 -4.17 -15.69
CA THR A 110 -17.07 -5.54 -16.19
C THR A 110 -16.15 -6.54 -15.48
N GLU A 111 -16.59 -7.79 -15.32
CA GLU A 111 -15.74 -8.84 -14.75
C GLU A 111 -14.43 -9.04 -15.55
N LYS A 112 -14.49 -8.88 -16.88
CA LYS A 112 -13.33 -9.02 -17.75
C LYS A 112 -12.28 -7.93 -17.44
N ASP A 113 -12.73 -6.69 -17.36
CA ASP A 113 -11.84 -5.56 -17.08
C ASP A 113 -11.33 -5.61 -15.64
N TYR A 114 -12.17 -6.06 -14.69
CA TYR A 114 -11.77 -6.29 -13.31
C TYR A 114 -10.67 -7.35 -13.18
N ARG A 115 -10.80 -8.50 -13.87
CA ARG A 115 -9.74 -9.53 -13.89
C ARG A 115 -8.45 -9.00 -14.49
N THR A 116 -8.55 -8.23 -15.59
CA THR A 116 -7.39 -7.61 -16.25
C THR A 116 -6.70 -6.60 -15.33
N TYR A 117 -7.50 -5.79 -14.62
CA TYR A 117 -7.03 -4.85 -13.62
C TYR A 117 -6.30 -5.55 -12.47
N LEU A 118 -6.92 -6.59 -11.89
CA LEU A 118 -6.35 -7.35 -10.77
C LEU A 118 -5.07 -8.09 -11.13
N ALA A 119 -4.98 -8.62 -12.35
CA ALA A 119 -3.76 -9.27 -12.83
C ALA A 119 -2.54 -8.34 -12.78
N GLY A 120 -2.74 -7.04 -12.67
CA GLY A 120 -1.69 -6.05 -12.49
C GLY A 120 -1.05 -5.99 -11.11
N TYR A 121 -1.58 -6.68 -10.10
CA TYR A 121 -1.15 -6.52 -8.71
C TYR A 121 -0.79 -7.85 -8.06
N GLY A 122 0.21 -7.80 -7.18
CA GLY A 122 0.76 -8.97 -6.51
C GLY A 122 1.54 -9.89 -7.46
N TYR A 123 2.32 -10.80 -6.89
CA TYR A 123 3.11 -11.77 -7.67
C TYR A 123 2.82 -13.20 -7.21
N SER A 124 2.97 -14.15 -8.11
CA SER A 124 2.84 -15.58 -7.83
C SER A 124 4.21 -16.25 -7.64
N GLU A 125 4.22 -17.35 -6.90
CA GLU A 125 5.42 -18.20 -6.78
C GLU A 125 5.91 -18.71 -8.15
N THR A 126 4.99 -18.95 -9.08
CA THR A 126 5.33 -19.37 -10.45
C THR A 126 6.17 -18.33 -11.18
N GLU A 127 5.82 -17.04 -11.06
CA GLU A 127 6.61 -15.96 -11.69
C GLU A 127 8.03 -15.88 -11.10
N LEU A 128 8.14 -15.98 -9.77
CA LEU A 128 9.42 -15.96 -9.09
C LEU A 128 10.27 -17.20 -9.41
N SER A 129 9.63 -18.36 -9.50
CA SER A 129 10.27 -19.63 -9.89
C SER A 129 10.78 -19.57 -11.32
N ASN A 130 9.99 -19.06 -12.27
CA ASN A 130 10.39 -18.88 -13.65
C ASN A 130 11.62 -17.96 -13.76
N LEU A 131 11.64 -16.85 -13.01
CA LEU A 131 12.78 -15.94 -13.00
C LEU A 131 14.02 -16.59 -12.38
N THR A 132 13.85 -17.41 -11.35
CA THR A 132 14.94 -18.16 -10.71
C THR A 132 15.50 -19.26 -11.62
N GLN A 133 14.65 -19.97 -12.34
CA GLN A 133 15.05 -20.96 -13.35
C GLN A 133 15.84 -20.29 -14.48
N TRP A 134 15.37 -19.15 -14.98
CA TRP A 134 16.10 -18.35 -15.96
C TRP A 134 17.50 -17.95 -15.45
N ARG A 135 17.60 -17.46 -14.21
CA ARG A 135 18.89 -17.11 -13.58
C ARG A 135 19.82 -18.32 -13.59
N ASN A 136 19.36 -19.46 -13.10
CA ASN A 136 20.18 -20.66 -12.95
C ASN A 136 20.66 -21.20 -14.31
N ALA A 137 19.79 -21.25 -15.31
CA ALA A 137 20.16 -21.67 -16.66
C ALA A 137 21.18 -20.71 -17.30
N THR A 138 20.98 -19.41 -17.13
CA THR A 138 21.88 -18.38 -17.68
C THR A 138 23.25 -18.41 -17.00
N ARG A 139 23.29 -18.58 -15.67
CA ARG A 139 24.53 -18.76 -14.91
C ARG A 139 25.35 -19.93 -15.45
N GLN A 140 24.73 -21.10 -15.64
CA GLN A 140 25.42 -22.28 -16.15
C GLN A 140 25.98 -22.05 -17.56
N LYS A 141 25.18 -21.46 -18.44
CA LYS A 141 25.57 -21.16 -19.82
C LYS A 141 26.73 -20.18 -19.90
N GLU A 142 26.63 -19.03 -19.22
CA GLU A 142 27.66 -17.99 -19.29
C GLU A 142 28.94 -18.40 -18.55
N TRP A 143 28.82 -19.14 -17.44
CA TRP A 143 29.98 -19.74 -16.76
C TRP A 143 30.77 -20.67 -17.70
N ALA A 144 30.10 -21.65 -18.32
CA ALA A 144 30.75 -22.60 -19.21
C ALA A 144 31.46 -21.89 -20.39
N LYS A 145 30.78 -20.90 -20.98
CA LYS A 145 31.31 -20.09 -22.08
C LYS A 145 32.52 -19.24 -21.68
N ALA A 146 32.49 -18.61 -20.50
CA ALA A 146 33.57 -17.75 -20.03
C ALA A 146 34.79 -18.55 -19.57
N VAL A 147 34.59 -19.66 -18.84
CA VAL A 147 35.67 -20.55 -18.40
C VAL A 147 36.41 -21.16 -19.58
N ALA A 148 35.71 -21.55 -20.64
CA ALA A 148 36.33 -22.08 -21.85
C ALA A 148 37.26 -21.07 -22.55
N LYS A 149 37.08 -19.76 -22.35
CA LYS A 149 37.88 -18.69 -22.99
C LYS A 149 38.95 -18.09 -22.08
N GLY A 150 38.66 -17.93 -20.80
CA GLY A 150 39.49 -17.15 -19.87
C GLY A 150 39.65 -17.78 -18.48
N GLY A 151 39.31 -19.06 -18.32
CA GLY A 151 39.41 -19.78 -17.05
C GLY A 151 38.45 -19.27 -15.97
N GLU A 152 38.73 -19.64 -14.73
CA GLU A 152 37.83 -19.42 -13.60
C GLU A 152 37.56 -17.94 -13.29
N ALA A 153 38.56 -17.07 -13.49
CA ALA A 153 38.42 -15.62 -13.25
C ALA A 153 37.38 -15.00 -14.19
N ALA A 154 37.45 -15.32 -15.49
CA ALA A 154 36.45 -14.88 -16.47
C ALA A 154 35.06 -15.47 -16.17
N GLY A 155 35.00 -16.71 -15.67
CA GLY A 155 33.76 -17.32 -15.18
C GLY A 155 33.11 -16.51 -14.05
N LYS A 156 33.88 -16.13 -13.02
CA LYS A 156 33.38 -15.34 -11.88
C LYS A 156 32.88 -13.97 -12.33
N GLU A 157 33.62 -13.32 -13.22
CA GLU A 157 33.21 -12.03 -13.81
C GLU A 157 31.91 -12.17 -14.61
N ALA A 158 31.76 -13.21 -15.44
CA ALA A 158 30.52 -13.44 -16.19
C ALA A 158 29.30 -13.63 -15.26
N LEU A 159 29.48 -14.24 -14.08
CA LEU A 159 28.39 -14.40 -13.12
C LEU A 159 27.94 -13.08 -12.49
N THR A 160 28.80 -12.08 -12.34
CA THR A 160 28.38 -10.78 -11.77
C THR A 160 27.38 -10.07 -12.69
N ALA A 161 27.58 -10.17 -14.00
CA ALA A 161 26.64 -9.64 -15.00
C ALA A 161 25.27 -10.34 -14.94
N VAL A 162 25.25 -11.68 -14.79
CA VAL A 162 24.00 -12.45 -14.66
C VAL A 162 23.26 -12.09 -13.37
N GLU A 163 23.97 -11.91 -12.25
CA GLU A 163 23.34 -11.48 -11.00
C GLU A 163 22.79 -10.05 -11.06
N TRP A 164 23.48 -9.15 -11.76
CA TRP A 164 22.98 -7.81 -11.99
C TRP A 164 21.69 -7.84 -12.83
N GLU A 165 21.66 -8.59 -13.93
CA GLU A 165 20.48 -8.73 -14.77
C GLU A 165 19.31 -9.38 -14.01
N TYR A 166 19.58 -10.41 -13.19
CA TYR A 166 18.57 -11.00 -12.32
C TYR A 166 17.96 -9.97 -11.37
N LYS A 167 18.78 -9.14 -10.72
CA LYS A 167 18.28 -8.08 -9.84
C LYS A 167 17.43 -7.06 -10.59
N VAL A 168 17.83 -6.67 -11.80
CA VAL A 168 17.02 -5.75 -12.63
C VAL A 168 15.67 -6.36 -12.95
N ARG A 169 15.63 -7.60 -13.44
CA ARG A 169 14.38 -8.32 -13.77
C ARG A 169 13.50 -8.56 -12.55
N LEU A 170 14.10 -8.82 -11.39
CA LEU A 170 13.37 -9.01 -10.13
C LEU A 170 12.70 -7.70 -9.68
N ASN A 171 13.43 -6.58 -9.74
CA ASN A 171 12.87 -5.26 -9.45
C ASN A 171 11.76 -4.89 -10.44
N GLU A 172 11.95 -5.19 -11.72
CA GLU A 172 10.94 -4.95 -12.76
C GLU A 172 9.67 -5.78 -12.52
N LEU A 173 9.82 -7.07 -12.16
CA LEU A 173 8.71 -7.92 -11.76
C LEU A 173 7.92 -7.27 -10.63
N PHE A 174 8.55 -6.95 -9.50
CA PHE A 174 7.83 -6.38 -8.36
C PHE A 174 7.18 -5.03 -8.69
N ARG A 175 7.88 -4.12 -9.37
CA ARG A 175 7.32 -2.82 -9.79
C ARG A 175 6.11 -2.99 -10.70
N SER A 176 6.16 -3.93 -11.64
CA SER A 176 5.03 -4.23 -12.53
C SER A 176 3.79 -4.75 -11.78
N ARG A 177 4.01 -5.29 -10.57
CA ARG A 177 3.01 -5.82 -9.65
C ARG A 177 2.60 -4.86 -8.52
N GLY A 178 3.05 -3.60 -8.56
CA GLY A 178 2.75 -2.59 -7.54
C GLY A 178 3.54 -2.76 -6.25
N LEU A 179 4.68 -3.43 -6.30
CA LEU A 179 5.54 -3.73 -5.16
C LEU A 179 6.92 -3.12 -5.36
N GLU A 180 7.61 -2.83 -4.27
CA GLU A 180 8.99 -2.39 -4.25
C GLU A 180 9.85 -3.40 -3.47
N LEU A 181 11.05 -3.67 -3.99
CA LEU A 181 12.07 -4.46 -3.31
C LEU A 181 13.07 -3.51 -2.65
N LEU A 182 13.04 -3.48 -1.33
CA LEU A 182 13.98 -2.72 -0.51
C LEU A 182 15.25 -3.52 -0.19
N PRO A 183 16.32 -2.86 0.27
CA PRO A 183 17.49 -3.53 0.82
C PRO A 183 17.09 -4.55 1.91
N GLY A 184 17.82 -5.66 1.97
CA GLY A 184 17.50 -6.75 2.91
C GLY A 184 16.39 -7.69 2.46
N ASN A 185 16.01 -7.67 1.18
CA ASN A 185 14.99 -8.55 0.58
C ASN A 185 13.59 -8.34 1.15
N ILE A 186 13.31 -7.09 1.50
CA ILE A 186 12.03 -6.69 2.03
C ILE A 186 11.15 -6.26 0.86
N ILE A 187 10.01 -6.94 0.69
CA ILE A 187 9.01 -6.56 -0.31
C ILE A 187 7.91 -5.78 0.41
N ILE A 188 7.64 -4.58 -0.10
CA ILE A 188 6.55 -3.71 0.36
C ILE A 188 5.67 -3.27 -0.81
N CYS A 189 4.51 -2.69 -0.51
CA CYS A 189 3.69 -2.03 -1.52
C CYS A 189 4.29 -0.68 -1.92
N ASP A 190 4.42 -0.45 -3.23
CA ASP A 190 4.83 0.85 -3.79
C ASP A 190 3.59 1.74 -3.90
N ILE A 191 3.18 2.36 -2.79
CA ILE A 191 1.96 3.17 -2.72
C ILE A 191 1.97 4.30 -3.76
N PRO A 192 3.06 5.08 -3.95
CA PRO A 192 3.13 6.08 -5.01
C PRO A 192 2.88 5.52 -6.42
N ALA A 193 3.50 4.39 -6.79
CA ALA A 193 3.29 3.79 -8.09
C ALA A 193 1.85 3.26 -8.25
N ILE A 194 1.28 2.68 -7.19
CA ILE A 194 -0.10 2.22 -7.16
C ILE A 194 -1.05 3.41 -7.35
N VAL A 195 -0.85 4.50 -6.62
CA VAL A 195 -1.65 5.73 -6.77
C VAL A 195 -1.62 6.19 -8.22
N LYS A 196 -0.42 6.39 -8.78
CA LYS A 196 -0.22 6.87 -10.14
C LYS A 196 -0.88 5.97 -11.19
N ARG A 197 -0.77 4.65 -11.03
CA ARG A 197 -1.41 3.66 -11.91
C ARG A 197 -2.94 3.73 -11.85
N ASN A 198 -3.51 4.05 -10.69
CA ASN A 198 -4.96 4.06 -10.47
C ASN A 198 -5.64 5.39 -10.78
N ILE A 199 -4.91 6.49 -10.96
CA ILE A 199 -5.49 7.78 -11.36
C ILE A 199 -6.39 7.64 -12.60
N PRO A 200 -5.90 7.19 -13.78
CA PRO A 200 -6.75 7.09 -14.96
C PRO A 200 -7.91 6.10 -14.78
N PHE A 201 -7.69 5.03 -14.02
CA PHE A 201 -8.71 4.02 -13.74
C PHE A 201 -9.86 4.57 -12.88
N LEU A 202 -9.57 5.44 -11.92
CA LEU A 202 -10.56 6.06 -11.04
C LEU A 202 -11.11 7.39 -11.52
N LYS A 203 -10.80 7.79 -12.76
CA LYS A 203 -11.41 8.98 -13.39
C LYS A 203 -12.95 9.00 -13.30
N PRO A 204 -13.69 7.89 -13.49
CA PRO A 204 -15.15 7.91 -13.34
C PRO A 204 -15.62 8.33 -11.94
N MET A 205 -14.87 7.96 -10.90
CA MET A 205 -15.17 8.37 -9.52
C MET A 205 -14.93 9.87 -9.32
N ALA A 206 -13.81 10.37 -9.83
CA ALA A 206 -13.49 11.80 -9.78
C ALA A 206 -14.55 12.66 -10.47
N LEU A 207 -15.04 12.22 -11.64
CA LEU A 207 -16.14 12.87 -12.37
C LEU A 207 -17.47 12.80 -11.59
N ALA A 208 -17.75 11.69 -10.91
CA ALA A 208 -18.95 11.56 -10.10
C ALA A 208 -18.95 12.55 -8.91
N PHE A 209 -17.80 12.73 -8.24
CA PHE A 209 -17.64 13.75 -7.20
C PHE A 209 -17.75 15.17 -7.76
N GLN A 210 -17.16 15.46 -8.92
CA GLN A 210 -17.32 16.77 -9.58
C GLN A 210 -18.79 17.07 -9.90
N LYS A 211 -19.54 16.10 -10.42
CA LYS A 211 -20.98 16.27 -10.69
C LYS A 211 -21.78 16.57 -9.42
N ILE A 212 -21.46 15.90 -8.31
CA ILE A 212 -22.08 16.21 -7.01
C ILE A 212 -21.71 17.63 -6.58
N SER A 213 -20.43 17.98 -6.71
CA SER A 213 -19.90 19.29 -6.35
C SER A 213 -20.62 20.42 -7.09
N GLU A 214 -20.76 20.32 -8.41
CA GLU A 214 -21.51 21.26 -9.24
C GLU A 214 -22.98 21.36 -8.82
N ALA A 215 -23.65 20.22 -8.58
CA ALA A 215 -25.05 20.19 -8.20
C ALA A 215 -25.32 20.75 -6.80
N ARG A 216 -24.34 20.69 -5.90
CA ARG A 216 -24.44 21.15 -4.51
C ARG A 216 -23.79 22.52 -4.28
N GLY A 217 -23.09 23.08 -5.27
CA GLY A 217 -22.33 24.32 -5.13
C GLY A 217 -21.12 24.18 -4.21
N TYR A 218 -20.49 23.00 -4.15
CA TYR A 218 -19.29 22.78 -3.34
C TYR A 218 -18.07 23.48 -3.94
N GLY A 219 -17.22 24.02 -3.06
CA GLY A 219 -15.89 24.45 -3.42
C GLY A 219 -14.90 23.28 -3.49
N PRO A 220 -13.61 23.58 -3.79
CA PRO A 220 -12.57 22.55 -3.84
C PRO A 220 -12.43 21.76 -2.54
N GLU A 221 -12.53 22.44 -1.38
CA GLU A 221 -12.34 21.80 -0.07
C GLU A 221 -13.49 20.86 0.30
N GLU A 222 -14.72 21.28 0.05
CA GLU A 222 -15.90 20.43 0.27
C GLU A 222 -15.90 19.23 -0.69
N THR A 223 -15.34 19.40 -1.89
CA THR A 223 -15.22 18.31 -2.88
C THR A 223 -14.17 17.28 -2.45
N VAL A 224 -13.00 17.72 -1.96
CA VAL A 224 -11.99 16.85 -1.34
C VAL A 224 -12.57 16.16 -0.11
N GLY A 225 -13.26 16.92 0.75
CA GLY A 225 -13.92 16.41 1.94
C GLY A 225 -14.99 15.35 1.65
N ALA A 226 -15.74 15.48 0.54
CA ALA A 226 -16.69 14.46 0.10
C ALA A 226 -16.00 13.14 -0.28
N ALA A 227 -14.87 13.18 -0.98
CA ALA A 227 -14.11 11.97 -1.31
C ALA A 227 -13.49 11.33 -0.05
N LEU A 228 -12.95 12.16 0.84
CA LEU A 228 -12.36 11.72 2.11
C LEU A 228 -13.40 11.04 3.02
N SER A 229 -14.54 11.70 3.24
CA SER A 229 -15.62 11.17 4.09
C SER A 229 -16.19 9.85 3.57
N MET A 230 -16.25 9.65 2.24
CA MET A 230 -16.60 8.34 1.66
C MET A 230 -15.62 7.25 2.10
N ALA A 231 -14.30 7.49 1.97
CA ALA A 231 -13.27 6.51 2.33
C ALA A 231 -13.23 6.22 3.83
N GLN A 232 -13.42 7.25 4.65
CA GLN A 232 -13.44 7.13 6.10
C GLN A 232 -14.66 6.34 6.60
N THR A 233 -15.85 6.62 6.07
CA THR A 233 -17.11 6.22 6.70
C THR A 233 -17.91 5.18 5.93
N ALA A 234 -17.76 5.12 4.61
CA ALA A 234 -18.50 4.18 3.75
C ALA A 234 -17.71 2.89 3.49
N LEU A 235 -16.38 2.98 3.37
CA LEU A 235 -15.50 1.82 3.27
C LEU A 235 -15.11 1.32 4.67
N ARG A 236 -15.28 0.01 4.91
CA ARG A 236 -14.91 -0.59 6.20
C ARG A 236 -13.39 -0.66 6.35
N TYR A 237 -12.88 -0.45 7.57
CA TYR A 237 -11.49 -0.75 7.86
C TYR A 237 -11.29 -2.25 7.97
N LYS A 238 -10.33 -2.80 7.23
CA LYS A 238 -9.90 -4.20 7.37
C LYS A 238 -8.52 -4.36 6.75
N ILE A 239 -7.65 -5.07 7.48
CA ILE A 239 -6.29 -5.40 7.02
C ILE A 239 -6.39 -6.46 5.92
N PRO A 240 -5.89 -6.19 4.70
CA PRO A 240 -5.82 -7.17 3.65
C PRO A 240 -4.81 -8.29 4.00
N PRO A 241 -5.08 -9.55 3.61
CA PRO A 241 -4.12 -10.60 3.84
C PRO A 241 -2.87 -10.39 2.99
N MET A 242 -1.70 -10.77 3.50
CA MET A 242 -0.42 -10.71 2.77
C MET A 242 -0.39 -11.61 1.53
N ILE A 243 -1.18 -12.69 1.57
CA ILE A 243 -1.31 -13.68 0.52
C ILE A 243 -2.80 -13.96 0.32
N GLU A 244 -3.24 -13.95 -0.93
CA GLU A 244 -4.59 -14.35 -1.30
C GLU A 244 -4.54 -15.47 -2.34
N GLY A 245 -4.96 -16.67 -1.94
CA GLY A 245 -4.75 -17.87 -2.75
C GLY A 245 -3.25 -18.12 -2.93
N SER A 246 -2.78 -18.07 -4.17
CA SER A 246 -1.35 -18.22 -4.54
C SER A 246 -0.65 -16.88 -4.86
N LEU A 247 -1.33 -15.75 -4.63
CA LEU A 247 -0.86 -14.43 -4.99
C LEU A 247 -0.38 -13.68 -3.73
N HIS A 248 0.88 -13.25 -3.73
CA HIS A 248 1.44 -12.37 -2.71
C HIS A 248 1.07 -10.93 -3.02
N THR A 249 0.21 -10.33 -2.19
CA THR A 249 -0.37 -9.00 -2.41
C THR A 249 0.37 -7.90 -1.65
N GLY A 250 1.24 -8.26 -0.71
CA GLY A 250 1.92 -7.29 0.16
C GLY A 250 1.02 -6.66 1.22
N GLY A 251 -0.18 -7.21 1.44
CA GLY A 251 -1.10 -6.70 2.47
C GLY A 251 -1.92 -5.48 2.04
N LEU A 252 -2.01 -5.19 0.74
CA LEU A 252 -2.79 -4.09 0.19
C LEU A 252 -3.91 -4.58 -0.73
N LEU A 253 -5.08 -3.91 -0.70
CA LEU A 253 -6.04 -4.00 -1.81
C LEU A 253 -5.81 -2.85 -2.80
N PRO A 254 -5.67 -3.13 -4.10
CA PRO A 254 -5.66 -2.08 -5.11
C PRO A 254 -6.95 -1.22 -5.05
N PRO A 255 -6.89 0.10 -5.31
CA PRO A 255 -8.04 1.00 -5.15
C PRO A 255 -9.37 0.55 -5.79
N GLY A 256 -9.34 0.05 -7.02
CA GLY A 256 -10.53 -0.48 -7.70
C GLY A 256 -11.11 -1.71 -7.01
N ARG A 257 -10.23 -2.57 -6.47
CA ARG A 257 -10.63 -3.72 -5.67
C ARG A 257 -11.24 -3.31 -4.35
N ALA A 258 -10.67 -2.31 -3.67
CA ALA A 258 -11.21 -1.76 -2.43
C ALA A 258 -12.64 -1.24 -2.63
N LEU A 259 -12.89 -0.53 -3.73
CA LEU A 259 -14.23 -0.07 -4.10
C LEU A 259 -15.22 -1.21 -4.39
N LEU A 260 -14.78 -2.34 -4.94
CA LEU A 260 -15.68 -3.47 -5.21
C LEU A 260 -15.79 -4.44 -4.02
N SER A 261 -14.90 -4.34 -3.05
CA SER A 261 -14.94 -5.14 -1.82
C SER A 261 -15.58 -4.40 -0.66
N GLY A 262 -15.60 -3.06 -0.69
CA GLY A 262 -16.19 -2.22 0.35
C GLY A 262 -15.35 -2.11 1.62
N TRP A 263 -14.04 -2.35 1.50
CA TRP A 263 -13.11 -2.29 2.62
C TRP A 263 -11.68 -2.06 2.17
N GLY A 264 -10.84 -1.66 3.13
CA GLY A 264 -9.40 -1.45 2.98
C GLY A 264 -8.80 -0.95 4.30
N ASP A 265 -7.49 -1.07 4.45
CA ASP A 265 -6.74 -0.48 5.55
C ASP A 265 -6.25 0.95 5.23
N CYS A 266 -5.35 1.49 6.06
CA CYS A 266 -4.79 2.84 5.88
C CYS A 266 -4.15 3.04 4.51
N ASP A 267 -3.33 2.09 4.09
CA ASP A 267 -2.59 2.15 2.82
C ASP A 267 -3.55 2.11 1.65
N THR A 268 -4.49 1.16 1.68
CA THR A 268 -5.54 0.97 0.66
C THR A 268 -6.42 2.21 0.52
N LYS A 269 -6.93 2.74 1.64
CA LYS A 269 -7.83 3.90 1.65
C LYS A 269 -7.10 5.17 1.22
N THR A 270 -5.84 5.34 1.61
CA THR A 270 -5.00 6.44 1.14
C THR A 270 -4.74 6.36 -0.35
N ALA A 271 -4.38 5.18 -0.86
CA ALA A 271 -4.21 4.99 -2.30
C ALA A 271 -5.51 5.29 -3.07
N LEU A 272 -6.66 4.86 -2.54
CA LEU A 272 -7.96 5.14 -3.13
C LEU A 272 -8.28 6.63 -3.22
N VAL A 273 -8.18 7.36 -2.10
CA VAL A 273 -8.47 8.80 -2.10
C VAL A 273 -7.49 9.53 -3.00
N ALA A 274 -6.19 9.28 -2.87
CA ALA A 274 -5.17 9.94 -3.70
C ALA A 274 -5.37 9.71 -5.20
N SER A 275 -5.75 8.50 -5.62
CA SER A 275 -6.05 8.21 -7.02
C SER A 275 -7.31 8.91 -7.54
N ILE A 276 -8.33 9.11 -6.71
CA ILE A 276 -9.51 9.92 -7.08
C ILE A 276 -9.09 11.39 -7.24
N LEU A 277 -8.43 11.95 -6.22
CA LEU A 277 -8.01 13.35 -6.19
C LEU A 277 -7.03 13.68 -7.33
N GLY A 278 -6.13 12.76 -7.70
CA GLY A 278 -5.17 12.95 -8.77
C GLY A 278 -5.74 13.15 -10.18
N ASN A 279 -7.06 13.02 -10.35
CA ASN A 279 -7.75 13.38 -11.59
C ASN A 279 -8.14 14.86 -11.67
N TRP A 280 -8.04 15.62 -10.57
CA TRP A 280 -8.39 17.04 -10.55
C TRP A 280 -7.18 17.92 -10.84
N SER A 281 -7.38 18.93 -11.68
CA SER A 281 -6.31 19.83 -12.09
C SER A 281 -5.72 20.58 -10.90
N GLY A 282 -4.40 20.73 -10.87
CA GLY A 282 -3.69 21.50 -9.84
C GLY A 282 -3.50 20.76 -8.51
N MET A 283 -4.03 19.55 -8.34
CA MET A 283 -3.75 18.74 -7.16
C MET A 283 -2.28 18.35 -7.12
N ARG A 284 -1.66 18.53 -5.95
CA ARG A 284 -0.34 17.98 -5.62
C ARG A 284 -0.46 17.25 -4.30
N LEU A 285 -0.08 15.99 -4.29
CA LEU A 285 -0.31 15.08 -3.17
C LEU A 285 0.99 14.37 -2.81
N VAL A 286 1.19 14.18 -1.52
CA VAL A 286 2.26 13.34 -0.98
C VAL A 286 1.67 12.31 -0.03
N GLY A 287 2.23 11.11 -0.02
CA GLY A 287 2.04 10.13 1.03
C GLY A 287 2.89 10.46 2.24
N ILE A 288 2.37 10.14 3.42
CA ILE A 288 3.06 10.30 4.70
C ILE A 288 3.06 8.94 5.37
N SER A 289 4.24 8.35 5.48
CA SER A 289 4.44 7.12 6.24
C SER A 289 4.95 7.48 7.63
N VAL A 290 4.23 7.00 8.62
CA VAL A 290 4.63 6.99 10.03
C VAL A 290 4.71 5.53 10.49
N PRO A 291 5.30 5.23 11.66
CA PRO A 291 5.31 3.87 12.18
C PRO A 291 3.90 3.26 12.20
N ASP A 292 3.77 2.08 11.57
CA ASP A 292 2.53 1.27 11.48
C ASP A 292 1.28 1.96 10.90
N HIS A 293 1.43 3.14 10.27
CA HIS A 293 0.30 3.88 9.69
C HIS A 293 0.70 4.69 8.46
N TYR A 294 -0.28 4.90 7.58
CA TYR A 294 -0.06 5.60 6.31
C TYR A 294 -1.22 6.54 6.00
N LEU A 295 -0.88 7.80 5.76
CA LEU A 295 -1.82 8.86 5.42
C LEU A 295 -1.28 9.69 4.25
N MET A 296 -1.88 10.83 3.97
CA MET A 296 -1.45 11.68 2.87
C MET A 296 -1.55 13.16 3.24
N ALA A 297 -1.03 14.02 2.38
CA ALA A 297 -1.17 15.46 2.51
C ALA A 297 -1.42 16.12 1.15
N ILE A 298 -2.22 17.18 1.15
CA ILE A 298 -2.59 17.95 -0.04
C ILE A 298 -1.93 19.32 -0.02
N ARG A 299 -1.41 19.76 -1.17
CA ARG A 299 -0.88 21.12 -1.30
C ARG A 299 -2.01 22.14 -1.25
N ARG A 300 -2.11 22.84 -0.12
CA ARG A 300 -2.94 24.04 0.06
C ARG A 300 -2.33 24.93 1.14
N ILE A 301 -2.86 26.13 1.31
CA ILE A 301 -2.50 27.00 2.44
C ILE A 301 -3.20 26.44 3.69
N PRO A 302 -2.48 26.09 4.78
CA PRO A 302 -3.10 25.63 6.01
C PRO A 302 -4.05 26.67 6.60
N ALA A 303 -5.25 26.24 6.98
CA ALA A 303 -6.17 27.04 7.78
C ALA A 303 -5.73 27.08 9.26
N LYS A 304 -6.37 27.93 10.06
CA LYS A 304 -6.11 27.97 11.50
C LYS A 304 -6.45 26.62 12.13
N GLY A 305 -5.44 25.97 12.71
CA GLY A 305 -5.59 24.66 13.37
C GLY A 305 -5.32 23.46 12.47
N ASP A 306 -5.09 23.66 11.17
CA ASP A 306 -4.70 22.57 10.27
C ASP A 306 -3.33 22.03 10.68
N LEU A 307 -3.23 20.70 10.76
CA LEU A 307 -1.96 20.00 10.79
C LEU A 307 -1.41 19.87 9.36
N PHE A 308 -0.13 20.16 9.19
CA PHE A 308 0.53 20.15 7.89
C PHE A 308 1.99 19.71 8.02
N VAL A 309 2.55 19.28 6.90
CA VAL A 309 3.98 19.01 6.75
C VAL A 309 4.58 19.91 5.69
N ARG A 310 5.91 20.04 5.68
CA ARG A 310 6.64 20.77 4.63
C ARG A 310 7.40 19.83 3.72
N TYR A 311 7.25 20.03 2.42
CA TYR A 311 7.92 19.29 1.37
C TYR A 311 8.32 20.26 0.24
N ASP A 312 9.58 20.25 -0.18
CA ASP A 312 10.13 21.16 -1.21
C ASP A 312 9.83 22.65 -0.97
N GLY A 313 9.89 23.08 0.30
CA GLY A 313 9.61 24.48 0.70
C GLY A 313 8.13 24.86 0.65
N LEU A 314 7.25 23.89 0.41
CA LEU A 314 5.80 24.05 0.30
C LEU A 314 5.10 23.33 1.47
N GLU A 315 4.00 23.90 1.94
CA GLU A 315 3.14 23.34 2.99
C GLU A 315 2.07 22.41 2.39
N TYR A 316 1.89 21.25 3.02
CA TYR A 316 0.91 20.25 2.62
C TYR A 316 0.06 19.89 3.83
N VAL A 317 -1.23 20.16 3.74
CA VAL A 317 -2.18 19.88 4.83
C VAL A 317 -2.48 18.40 4.90
N LEU A 318 -2.40 17.83 6.10
CA LEU A 318 -2.61 16.41 6.34
C LEU A 318 -4.05 16.00 6.08
N ILE A 319 -4.21 14.80 5.54
CA ILE A 319 -5.48 14.13 5.31
C ILE A 319 -5.30 12.70 5.81
N GLU A 320 -6.24 12.22 6.63
CA GLU A 320 -6.24 10.86 7.14
C GLU A 320 -7.42 10.05 6.56
N PRO A 321 -7.25 9.35 5.42
CA PRO A 321 -8.31 8.53 4.82
C PRO A 321 -8.69 7.31 5.64
N ALA A 322 -7.80 6.87 6.52
CA ALA A 322 -8.06 5.79 7.45
C ALA A 322 -9.20 6.19 8.40
N GLY A 323 -10.35 5.56 8.21
CA GLY A 323 -11.45 5.60 9.18
C GLY A 323 -11.80 4.20 9.67
N PRO A 324 -12.77 4.05 10.59
CA PRO A 324 -13.83 5.01 10.85
C PRO A 324 -13.38 6.17 11.72
N ALA A 325 -13.20 7.32 11.09
CA ALA A 325 -12.84 8.58 11.74
C ALA A 325 -13.49 9.66 10.88
N TRP A 326 -14.33 10.53 11.45
CA TRP A 326 -14.97 11.61 10.67
C TRP A 326 -14.11 12.87 10.81
N LEU A 327 -12.93 12.83 10.19
CA LEU A 327 -11.87 13.83 10.32
C LEU A 327 -11.75 14.65 9.03
N GLU A 328 -12.00 15.95 9.12
CA GLU A 328 -11.83 16.89 8.00
C GLU A 328 -10.36 16.99 7.54
N PRO A 329 -10.09 17.39 6.29
CA PRO A 329 -8.74 17.75 5.87
C PRO A 329 -8.12 18.79 6.82
N GLY A 330 -6.93 18.51 7.34
CA GLY A 330 -6.27 19.31 8.38
C GLY A 330 -6.36 18.69 9.78
N ALA A 331 -7.24 17.70 9.99
CA ALA A 331 -7.32 16.93 11.21
C ALA A 331 -6.80 15.50 11.01
N VAL A 332 -6.13 14.98 12.05
CA VAL A 332 -5.65 13.59 12.14
C VAL A 332 -6.01 13.03 13.51
N GLY A 333 -6.02 11.71 13.66
CA GLY A 333 -6.25 11.05 14.94
C GLY A 333 -5.18 11.43 15.98
N THR A 334 -5.52 11.33 17.27
CA THR A 334 -4.60 11.64 18.38
C THR A 334 -3.31 10.81 18.31
N ALA A 335 -3.42 9.51 18.02
CA ALA A 335 -2.28 8.63 17.81
C ALA A 335 -1.39 9.09 16.65
N THR A 336 -1.99 9.44 15.50
CA THR A 336 -1.26 9.98 14.34
C THR A 336 -0.54 11.28 14.69
N SER A 337 -1.20 12.18 15.43
CA SER A 337 -0.61 13.44 15.87
C SER A 337 0.61 13.22 16.78
N ALA A 338 0.52 12.28 17.71
CA ALA A 338 1.64 11.89 18.57
C ALA A 338 2.81 11.31 17.77
N LEU A 339 2.54 10.44 16.78
CA LEU A 339 3.59 9.87 15.92
C LEU A 339 4.32 10.94 15.09
N LEU A 340 3.59 11.95 14.58
CA LEU A 340 4.17 13.05 13.82
C LEU A 340 5.10 13.95 14.68
N GLN A 341 4.87 14.01 15.99
CA GLN A 341 5.70 14.74 16.95
C GLN A 341 6.83 13.87 17.54
N GLY A 342 6.76 12.56 17.35
CA GLY A 342 7.69 11.58 17.89
C GLY A 342 9.08 11.64 17.26
N SER A 343 10.08 11.08 17.95
CA SER A 343 11.47 11.06 17.50
C SER A 343 11.72 10.17 16.27
N GLU A 344 10.84 9.20 16.00
CA GLU A 344 10.94 8.33 14.82
C GLU A 344 10.61 9.08 13.53
N GLY A 345 9.90 10.22 13.63
CA GLY A 345 9.56 11.08 12.52
C GLY A 345 8.61 10.43 11.50
N TYR A 346 8.61 10.99 10.30
CA TYR A 346 7.79 10.51 9.19
C TYR A 346 8.58 10.56 7.88
N LYS A 347 8.20 9.72 6.92
CA LYS A 347 8.72 9.73 5.56
C LYS A 347 7.68 10.34 4.63
N ILE A 348 8.13 11.25 3.76
CA ILE A 348 7.30 11.83 2.70
C ILE A 348 7.54 11.05 1.40
N GLU A 349 6.45 10.63 0.75
CA GLU A 349 6.48 9.87 -0.50
C GLU A 349 5.67 10.60 -1.58
N PRO A 350 6.31 11.33 -2.51
CA PRO A 350 5.59 12.14 -3.48
C PRO A 350 4.78 11.28 -4.45
N PHE A 351 3.51 11.63 -4.66
CA PHE A 351 2.67 10.98 -5.67
C PHE A 351 2.81 11.66 -7.04
N PHE A 352 2.67 12.99 -7.08
CA PHE A 352 2.80 13.85 -8.28
C PHE A 352 2.80 15.35 -7.94
#